data_AF-A0A1I8H2X1-F1
#
_entry.id   AF-A0A1I8H2X1-F1
#
_cell.length_a   1.000
_cell.length_b   1.000
_cell.length_c   1.000
_cell.angle_alpha   90.00
_cell.angle_beta   90.00
_cell.angle_gamma   90.00
#
_symmetry.space_group_name_H-M   'P 1'
#
loop_
_entity.id
_entity.type
_entity.pdbx_description
1 polymer ?
#
loop_
_entity_poly.entity_id
_entity_poly.type
_entity_poly.pdbx_seq_one_letter_code
_entity_poly.pdbx_strand_id
1 'polypeptide(L)'
;MLDLCLLLAALSAVPGPAHGMDFRLGVLLEDGSSVSADLINKTVSRIVNDDWMYFSAGSNRRMVLEIAAVPPGKTVQAVQKVCTWHNVSALLAVGSCELAVCARDLGKSLGVPTVVVPVGLCDVAIDSNFVAAGREPISHQVAAAVAAIEFEKVTEIALVYDETQ
;
A
#
# COMPACT_ATOMS: atom_id res chain seq x y z
N MET A 1 -8.71 10.49 -1.17
CA MET A 1 -9.60 9.85 -0.16
C MET A 1 -10.42 8.68 -0.73
N LEU A 2 -10.71 8.64 -2.05
CA LEU A 2 -11.39 7.50 -2.68
C LEU A 2 -10.53 6.23 -2.83
N ASP A 3 -9.21 6.35 -3.02
CA ASP A 3 -8.35 5.19 -3.29
C ASP A 3 -8.26 4.17 -2.17
N LEU A 4 -8.23 4.62 -0.90
CA LEU A 4 -8.03 3.73 0.25
C LEU A 4 -9.25 2.82 0.49
N CYS A 5 -10.46 3.31 0.20
CA CYS A 5 -11.69 2.53 0.33
C CYS A 5 -11.80 1.45 -0.77
N LEU A 6 -11.43 1.79 -2.01
CA LEU A 6 -11.34 0.82 -3.10
C LEU A 6 -10.28 -0.26 -2.83
N LEU A 7 -9.17 0.13 -2.19
CA LEU A 7 -8.12 -0.79 -1.75
C LEU A 7 -8.62 -1.83 -0.73
N LEU A 8 -9.32 -1.36 0.30
CA LEU A 8 -9.85 -2.21 1.36
C LEU A 8 -10.95 -3.14 0.84
N ALA A 9 -11.74 -2.70 -0.15
CA ALA A 9 -12.71 -3.53 -0.84
C ALA A 9 -12.04 -4.62 -1.73
N ALA A 10 -10.90 -4.32 -2.36
CA ALA A 10 -10.16 -5.32 -3.14
C ALA A 10 -9.55 -6.41 -2.24
N LEU A 11 -9.10 -6.05 -1.03
CA LEU A 11 -8.56 -6.97 -0.03
C LEU A 11 -9.63 -7.88 0.59
N SER A 12 -10.89 -7.44 0.66
CA SER A 12 -12.00 -8.25 1.20
C SER A 12 -12.64 -9.19 0.16
N ALA A 13 -12.34 -9.02 -1.12
CA ALA A 13 -12.93 -9.81 -2.22
C ALA A 13 -12.20 -11.13 -2.52
N VAL A 14 -11.10 -11.45 -1.84
CA VAL A 14 -10.36 -12.70 -2.06
C VAL A 14 -11.02 -13.84 -1.27
N PRO A 15 -11.51 -14.91 -1.93
CA PRO A 15 -12.19 -16.01 -1.26
C PRO A 15 -11.17 -16.90 -0.53
N GLY A 16 -10.89 -16.56 0.73
CA GLY A 16 -10.17 -17.43 1.67
C GLY A 16 -11.08 -18.47 2.32
N PRO A 17 -10.53 -19.58 2.88
CA PRO A 17 -11.32 -20.70 3.38
C PRO A 17 -12.26 -20.27 4.51
N ALA A 18 -13.51 -20.67 4.39
CA ALA A 18 -14.57 -20.39 5.35
C ALA A 18 -14.39 -21.21 6.64
N HIS A 19 -13.59 -20.73 7.60
CA HIS A 19 -13.70 -21.13 9.02
C HIS A 19 -13.18 -20.02 9.93
N GLY A 20 -14.09 -19.34 10.67
CA GLY A 20 -13.87 -18.70 11.98
C GLY A 20 -12.72 -17.70 12.21
N MET A 21 -11.88 -17.37 11.23
CA MET A 21 -10.65 -16.60 11.45
C MET A 21 -10.84 -15.13 11.10
N ASP A 22 -10.30 -14.26 11.96
CA ASP A 22 -10.09 -12.83 11.67
C ASP A 22 -9.21 -12.67 10.42
N PHE A 23 -9.55 -11.73 9.55
CA PHE A 23 -8.72 -11.39 8.39
C PHE A 23 -7.53 -10.58 8.88
N ARG A 24 -6.31 -11.11 8.79
CA ARG A 24 -5.10 -10.42 9.23
C ARG A 24 -4.42 -9.71 8.09
N LEU A 25 -4.39 -8.38 8.15
CA LEU A 25 -3.67 -7.54 7.21
C LEU A 25 -2.31 -7.16 7.82
N GLY A 26 -1.23 -7.63 7.21
CA GLY A 26 0.12 -7.23 7.55
C GLY A 26 0.46 -5.91 6.86
N VAL A 27 0.93 -4.92 7.61
CA VAL A 27 1.20 -3.57 7.13
C VAL A 27 2.65 -3.20 7.37
N LEU A 28 3.42 -3.02 6.30
CA LEU A 28 4.77 -2.45 6.33
C LEU A 28 4.67 -0.95 6.06
N LEU A 29 5.08 -0.14 7.02
CA LEU A 29 5.04 1.31 6.91
C LEU A 29 6.46 1.85 6.97
N GLU A 30 6.92 2.51 5.90
CA GLU A 30 8.25 3.12 5.91
C GLU A 30 8.28 4.37 6.78
N ASP A 31 9.34 4.54 7.57
CA ASP A 31 9.53 5.72 8.39
C ASP A 31 9.65 6.97 7.52
N GLY A 32 8.99 8.06 7.94
CA GLY A 32 8.92 9.29 7.15
C GLY A 32 7.81 9.31 6.09
N SER A 33 7.02 8.23 5.97
CA SER A 33 5.79 8.25 5.18
C SER A 33 4.78 9.27 5.72
N SER A 34 3.98 9.86 4.83
CA SER A 34 2.86 10.75 5.18
C SER A 34 1.69 9.99 5.81
N VAL A 35 1.69 8.67 5.73
CA VAL A 35 0.69 7.79 6.34
C VAL A 35 1.20 7.33 7.71
N SER A 36 0.36 7.40 8.75
CA SER A 36 0.71 6.93 10.10
C SER A 36 -0.04 5.63 10.46
N ALA A 37 0.55 4.84 11.36
CA ALA A 37 -0.10 3.63 11.89
C ALA A 37 -1.46 3.94 12.56
N ASP A 38 -1.56 5.09 13.24
CA ASP A 38 -2.82 5.56 13.85
C ASP A 38 -3.89 5.85 12.80
N LEU A 39 -3.52 6.49 11.68
CA LEU A 39 -4.43 6.73 10.57
C LEU A 39 -4.95 5.43 9.96
N ILE A 40 -4.06 4.44 9.77
CA ILE A 40 -4.44 3.12 9.25
C ILE A 40 -5.40 2.42 10.22
N ASN A 41 -5.07 2.37 11.50
CA ASN A 41 -5.92 1.77 12.54
C ASN A 41 -7.32 2.41 12.56
N LYS A 42 -7.39 3.76 12.57
CA LYS A 42 -8.67 4.49 12.57
C LYS A 42 -9.47 4.23 11.31
N THR A 43 -8.81 4.20 10.15
CA THR A 43 -9.48 3.95 8.87
C THR A 43 -10.05 2.54 8.83
N VAL A 44 -9.26 1.52 9.16
CA VAL A 44 -9.72 0.13 9.14
C VAL A 44 -10.83 -0.11 10.15
N SER A 45 -10.71 0.48 11.35
CA SER A 45 -11.79 0.42 12.34
C SER A 45 -13.08 0.98 11.75
N ARG A 46 -13.03 2.22 11.26
CA ARG A 46 -14.22 2.95 10.83
C ARG A 46 -14.85 2.44 9.53
N ILE A 47 -14.03 2.08 8.55
CA ILE A 47 -14.50 1.76 7.19
C ILE A 47 -14.77 0.26 7.04
N VAL A 48 -14.07 -0.60 7.77
CA VAL A 48 -14.19 -2.05 7.61
C VAL A 48 -14.81 -2.70 8.84
N ASN A 49 -14.27 -2.47 10.02
CA ASN A 49 -14.70 -3.20 11.22
C ASN A 49 -16.05 -2.71 11.77
N ASP A 50 -16.34 -1.42 11.67
CA ASP A 50 -17.59 -0.81 12.13
C ASP A 50 -18.69 -0.87 11.06
N ASP A 51 -18.36 -1.30 9.84
CA ASP A 51 -19.29 -1.39 8.72
C ASP A 51 -19.84 -2.81 8.55
N TRP A 52 -21.15 -2.93 8.74
CA TRP A 52 -21.90 -4.17 8.66
C TRP A 52 -21.84 -4.84 7.29
N MET A 53 -21.48 -4.09 6.23
CA MET A 53 -21.33 -4.62 4.88
C MET A 53 -20.13 -5.55 4.75
N TYR A 54 -19.04 -5.29 5.48
CA TYR A 54 -17.82 -6.12 5.43
C TYR A 54 -17.82 -7.21 6.49
N PHE A 55 -18.27 -6.89 7.70
CA PHE A 55 -18.45 -7.88 8.77
C PHE A 55 -19.86 -7.77 9.34
N SER A 56 -20.67 -8.81 9.12
CA SER A 56 -22.05 -8.83 9.62
C SER A 56 -22.08 -8.62 11.14
N ALA A 57 -23.02 -7.79 11.60
CA ALA A 57 -23.21 -7.49 13.02
C ALA A 57 -23.36 -8.79 13.84
N GLY A 58 -22.57 -8.92 14.91
CA GLY A 58 -22.57 -10.10 15.78
C GLY A 58 -21.72 -11.28 15.31
N SER A 59 -21.02 -11.18 14.17
CA SER A 59 -20.14 -12.26 13.69
C SER A 59 -18.87 -12.46 14.52
N ASN A 60 -18.53 -11.53 15.41
CA ASN A 60 -17.23 -11.43 16.11
C ASN A 60 -16.00 -11.44 15.17
N ARG A 61 -16.20 -11.33 13.85
CA ARG A 61 -15.12 -11.28 12.85
C ARG A 61 -14.70 -9.84 12.66
N ARG A 62 -13.40 -9.62 12.51
CA ARG A 62 -12.84 -8.31 12.18
C ARG A 62 -11.58 -8.42 11.36
N MET A 63 -11.19 -7.30 10.77
CA MET A 63 -9.86 -7.09 10.24
C MET A 63 -8.92 -6.79 11.41
N VAL A 64 -7.88 -7.60 11.55
CA VAL A 64 -6.80 -7.43 12.53
C VAL A 64 -5.58 -6.91 11.79
N LEU A 65 -4.94 -5.89 12.34
CA LEU A 65 -3.76 -5.27 11.74
C LEU A 65 -2.50 -5.70 12.49
N GLU A 66 -1.50 -6.15 11.73
CA GLU A 66 -0.13 -6.32 12.21
C GLU A 66 0.73 -5.26 11.53
N ILE A 67 1.09 -4.18 12.24
CA ILE A 67 1.80 -3.04 11.63
C ILE A 67 3.27 -3.03 12.09
N ALA A 68 4.19 -2.95 11.14
CA ALA A 68 5.61 -2.73 11.42
C ALA A 68 6.13 -1.48 10.71
N ALA A 69 6.82 -0.65 11.49
CA ALA A 69 7.64 0.43 10.97
C ALA A 69 8.94 -0.13 10.37
N VAL A 70 9.35 0.41 9.22
CA VAL A 70 10.54 0.00 8.48
C VAL A 70 11.37 1.25 8.16
N PRO A 71 12.64 1.33 8.61
CA PRO A 71 13.50 2.44 8.21
C PRO A 71 13.79 2.41 6.69
N PRO A 72 13.92 3.57 6.03
CA PRO A 72 14.28 3.65 4.62
C PRO A 72 15.54 2.83 4.30
N GLY A 73 15.49 2.08 3.19
CA GLY A 73 16.60 1.23 2.74
C GLY A 73 16.86 -0.01 3.62
N LYS A 74 15.98 -0.34 4.58
CA LYS A 74 16.11 -1.53 5.45
C LYS A 74 15.08 -2.62 5.12
N THR A 75 14.96 -2.97 3.85
CA THR A 75 14.04 -4.01 3.34
C THR A 75 14.22 -5.39 4.01
N VAL A 76 15.44 -5.76 4.40
CA VAL A 76 15.69 -7.00 5.17
C VAL A 76 14.96 -7.00 6.52
N GLN A 77 14.87 -5.85 7.19
CA GLN A 77 14.12 -5.74 8.43
C GLN A 77 12.61 -5.89 8.18
N ALA A 78 12.10 -5.39 7.05
CA ALA A 78 10.71 -5.59 6.65
C ALA A 78 10.37 -7.08 6.52
N VAL A 79 11.22 -7.85 5.84
CA VAL A 79 11.07 -9.32 5.70
C VAL A 79 11.10 -9.99 7.07
N GLN A 80 12.07 -9.64 7.92
CA GLN A 80 12.17 -10.21 9.27
C GLN A 80 10.90 -9.97 10.08
N LYS A 81 10.31 -8.77 9.99
CA LYS A 81 9.05 -8.45 10.69
C LYS A 81 7.90 -9.30 10.18
N VAL A 82 7.69 -9.38 8.87
CA VAL A 82 6.61 -10.19 8.29
C VAL A 82 6.72 -11.67 8.67
N CYS A 83 7.94 -12.21 8.70
CA CYS A 83 8.18 -13.60 9.11
C CYS A 83 7.85 -13.87 10.59
N THR A 84 7.70 -12.84 11.43
CA THR A 84 7.22 -12.99 12.82
C THR A 84 5.71 -12.97 12.94
N TRP A 85 4.99 -12.58 11.89
CA TRP A 85 3.53 -12.55 11.89
C TRP A 85 2.94 -13.92 11.58
N HIS A 86 1.83 -14.24 12.23
CA HIS A 86 1.13 -15.51 12.03
C HIS A 86 -0.17 -15.30 11.27
N ASN A 87 -0.43 -16.18 10.28
CA ASN A 87 -1.68 -16.21 9.52
C ASN A 87 -2.02 -14.89 8.80
N VAL A 88 -1.01 -14.19 8.28
CA VAL A 88 -1.21 -13.01 7.44
C VAL A 88 -2.01 -13.41 6.20
N SER A 89 -3.16 -12.75 6.01
CA SER A 89 -4.08 -13.02 4.90
C SER A 89 -3.77 -12.16 3.67
N ALA A 90 -3.17 -10.98 3.87
CA ALA A 90 -2.71 -10.08 2.83
C ALA A 90 -1.64 -9.12 3.36
N LEU A 91 -0.87 -8.50 2.45
CA LEU A 91 0.12 -7.48 2.77
C LEU A 91 -0.27 -6.12 2.20
N LEU A 92 0.00 -5.08 2.96
CA LEU A 92 0.01 -3.69 2.54
C LEU A 92 1.39 -3.11 2.83
N ALA A 93 2.04 -2.49 1.85
CA ALA A 93 3.26 -1.72 2.08
C ALA A 93 3.09 -0.27 1.64
N VAL A 94 3.52 0.66 2.49
CA VAL A 94 3.46 2.10 2.22
C VAL A 94 4.85 2.68 2.41
N GLY A 95 5.47 3.18 1.34
CA GLY A 95 6.85 3.67 1.39
C GLY A 95 7.53 3.73 0.04
N SER A 96 8.85 3.79 0.03
CA SER A 96 9.70 3.86 -1.16
C SER A 96 9.47 2.74 -2.17
N CYS A 97 10.00 2.93 -3.38
CA CYS A 97 9.98 1.92 -4.43
C CYS A 97 10.69 0.64 -4.02
N GLU A 98 11.78 0.74 -3.24
CA GLU A 98 12.51 -0.41 -2.70
C GLU A 98 11.62 -1.25 -1.78
N LEU A 99 10.89 -0.62 -0.86
CA LEU A 99 9.95 -1.32 0.01
C LEU A 99 8.80 -1.92 -0.79
N ALA A 100 8.28 -1.20 -1.79
CA ALA A 100 7.20 -1.70 -2.64
C ALA A 100 7.62 -2.97 -3.42
N VAL A 101 8.82 -2.98 -4.01
CA VAL A 101 9.38 -4.16 -4.69
C VAL A 101 9.59 -5.30 -3.69
N CYS A 102 10.16 -5.01 -2.52
CA CYS A 102 10.35 -6.01 -1.47
C CYS A 102 9.02 -6.64 -1.04
N ALA A 103 7.99 -5.83 -0.78
CA ALA A 103 6.68 -6.30 -0.37
C ALA A 103 5.98 -7.14 -1.44
N ARG A 104 6.13 -6.77 -2.72
CA ARG A 104 5.66 -7.56 -3.87
C ARG A 104 6.26 -8.97 -3.83
N ASP A 105 7.58 -9.05 -3.78
CA ASP A 105 8.31 -10.31 -3.88
C ASP A 105 8.06 -11.20 -2.65
N LEU A 106 7.91 -10.56 -1.48
CA LEU A 106 7.50 -11.22 -0.26
C LEU A 106 6.07 -11.77 -0.32
N GLY A 107 5.13 -10.98 -0.84
CA GLY A 107 3.74 -11.42 -1.07
C GLY A 107 3.65 -12.64 -1.97
N LYS A 108 4.39 -12.61 -3.09
CA LYS A 108 4.51 -13.76 -4.00
C LYS A 108 5.05 -14.99 -3.30
N SER A 109 6.10 -14.82 -2.50
CA SER A 109 6.72 -15.92 -1.75
C SER A 109 5.79 -16.53 -0.70
N LEU A 110 4.95 -15.70 -0.08
CA LEU A 110 3.95 -16.13 0.91
C LEU A 110 2.63 -16.59 0.28
N GLY A 111 2.44 -16.38 -1.03
CA GLY A 111 1.19 -16.68 -1.72
C GLY A 111 0.01 -15.84 -1.24
N VAL A 112 0.26 -14.62 -0.75
CA VAL A 112 -0.79 -13.71 -0.25
C VAL A 112 -0.96 -12.52 -1.19
N PRO A 113 -2.18 -11.97 -1.32
CA PRO A 113 -2.40 -10.71 -2.03
C PRO A 113 -1.56 -9.59 -1.40
N THR A 114 -0.89 -8.82 -2.26
CA THR A 114 -0.09 -7.67 -1.81
C THR A 114 -0.57 -6.39 -2.47
N VAL A 115 -0.72 -5.36 -1.66
CA VAL A 115 -0.96 -4.01 -2.12
C VAL A 115 0.22 -3.12 -1.71
N VAL A 116 0.65 -2.25 -2.63
CA VAL A 116 1.65 -1.23 -2.33
C VAL A 116 1.09 0.16 -2.60
N VAL A 117 1.47 1.10 -1.74
CA VAL A 117 1.21 2.52 -1.89
C VAL A 117 2.58 3.19 -1.92
N PRO A 118 3.20 3.33 -3.10
CA PRO A 118 4.50 3.95 -3.23
C PRO A 118 4.44 5.43 -2.80
N VAL A 119 5.45 5.86 -2.07
CA VAL A 119 5.73 7.27 -1.78
C VAL A 119 6.78 7.71 -2.80
N GLY A 120 6.36 8.46 -3.82
CA GLY A 120 7.21 8.91 -4.92
C GLY A 120 6.91 8.23 -6.25
N LEU A 121 7.81 8.44 -7.23
CA LEU A 121 7.67 7.97 -8.60
C LEU A 121 8.22 6.56 -8.76
N CYS A 122 7.37 5.54 -8.56
CA CYS A 122 7.80 4.15 -8.68
C CYS A 122 7.28 3.46 -9.94
N ASP A 123 8.17 2.78 -10.66
CA ASP A 123 7.80 1.84 -11.73
C ASP A 123 7.82 0.39 -11.20
N VAL A 124 6.83 0.04 -10.40
CA VAL A 124 6.66 -1.34 -9.92
C VAL A 124 5.73 -2.09 -10.86
N ALA A 125 6.22 -3.21 -11.41
CA ALA A 125 5.45 -4.07 -12.32
C ALA A 125 4.21 -4.66 -11.63
N ILE A 126 3.06 -4.58 -12.30
CA ILE A 126 1.76 -5.07 -11.83
C ILE A 126 1.48 -6.48 -12.35
N ASP A 127 0.92 -7.35 -11.50
CA ASP A 127 0.37 -8.64 -11.89
C ASP A 127 -0.90 -8.97 -11.10
N SER A 128 -1.53 -10.11 -11.36
CA SER A 128 -2.85 -10.45 -10.81
C SER A 128 -2.90 -10.55 -9.28
N ASN A 129 -1.76 -10.75 -8.61
CA ASN A 129 -1.69 -10.89 -7.14
C ASN A 129 -1.13 -9.64 -6.47
N PHE A 130 -0.90 -8.58 -7.25
CA PHE A 130 -0.22 -7.38 -6.81
C PHE A 130 -0.92 -6.13 -7.32
N VAL A 131 -1.28 -5.24 -6.40
CA VAL A 131 -1.87 -3.94 -6.74
C VAL A 131 -0.94 -2.82 -6.29
N ALA A 132 -0.64 -1.89 -7.19
CA ALA A 132 -0.02 -0.62 -6.84
C ALA A 132 -1.08 0.49 -6.89
N ALA A 133 -1.33 1.16 -5.77
CA ALA A 133 -2.35 2.20 -5.66
C ALA A 133 -1.77 3.58 -5.39
N GLY A 134 -2.47 4.61 -5.87
CA GLY A 134 -1.99 5.99 -5.86
C GLY A 134 -0.94 6.30 -6.94
N ARG A 135 -0.80 5.43 -7.94
CA ARG A 135 0.09 5.65 -9.08
C ARG A 135 -0.63 6.43 -10.17
N GLU A 136 -0.25 7.68 -10.37
CA GLU A 136 -0.35 8.28 -11.70
C GLU A 136 0.87 7.85 -12.52
N PRO A 137 0.70 7.43 -13.78
CA PRO A 137 1.83 7.16 -14.67
C PRO A 137 2.79 8.35 -14.68
N ILE A 138 4.10 8.08 -14.63
CA ILE A 138 5.13 9.14 -14.72
C ILE A 138 4.89 10.00 -15.97
N SER A 139 4.45 9.40 -17.08
CA SER A 139 4.09 10.10 -18.31
C SER A 139 2.99 11.15 -18.12
N HIS A 140 2.03 10.92 -17.23
CA HIS A 140 0.96 11.88 -16.94
C HIS A 140 1.47 13.06 -16.12
N GLN A 141 2.39 12.82 -15.19
CA GLN A 141 3.01 13.90 -14.40
C GLN A 141 3.94 14.76 -15.28
N VAL A 142 4.72 14.13 -16.16
CA VAL A 142 5.54 14.83 -17.15
C VAL A 142 4.64 15.63 -18.11
N ALA A 143 3.56 15.04 -18.60
CA ALA A 143 2.61 15.73 -19.48
C ALA A 143 1.95 16.93 -18.78
N ALA A 144 1.59 16.81 -17.51
CA ALA A 144 1.06 17.92 -16.71
C ALA A 144 2.09 19.03 -16.52
N ALA A 145 3.35 18.70 -16.24
CA ALA A 145 4.43 19.67 -16.14
C ALA A 145 4.66 20.40 -17.47
N VAL A 146 4.69 19.68 -18.59
CA VAL A 146 4.82 20.25 -19.94
C VAL A 146 3.64 21.19 -20.24
N ALA A 147 2.41 20.77 -19.96
CA ALA A 147 1.22 21.60 -20.17
C ALA A 147 1.26 22.89 -19.35
N ALA A 148 1.77 22.85 -18.11
CA ALA A 148 1.94 24.04 -17.27
C ALA A 148 3.00 25.00 -17.85
N ILE A 149 4.12 24.47 -18.32
CA ILE A 149 5.19 25.24 -18.98
C ILE A 149 4.68 25.95 -20.23
N GLU A 150 3.93 25.24 -21.08
CA GLU A 150 3.33 25.78 -22.30
C GLU A 150 2.33 26.90 -22.00
N PHE A 151 1.49 26.71 -20.96
CA PHE A 151 0.52 27.70 -20.52
C PHE A 151 1.18 29.01 -20.07
N GLU A 152 2.26 28.91 -19.29
CA GLU A 152 3.00 30.06 -18.77
C GLU A 152 3.95 30.71 -19.81
N LYS A 153 4.06 30.13 -21.02
CA LYS A 153 4.92 30.61 -22.13
C LYS A 153 6.38 30.79 -21.71
N VAL A 154 6.88 29.91 -20.85
CA VAL A 154 8.26 29.93 -20.36
C VAL A 154 9.21 29.58 -21.51
N THR A 155 10.24 30.40 -21.73
CA THR A 155 11.21 30.21 -22.83
C THR A 155 12.50 29.51 -22.41
N GLU A 156 12.79 29.50 -21.10
CA GLU A 156 13.96 28.84 -20.52
C GLU A 156 13.55 28.07 -19.26
N ILE A 157 13.97 26.82 -19.16
CA ILE A 157 13.59 25.92 -18.08
C ILE A 157 14.86 25.30 -17.52
N ALA A 158 14.99 25.34 -16.19
CA ALA A 158 15.98 24.56 -15.46
C ALA A 158 15.29 23.33 -14.86
N LEU A 159 15.74 22.14 -15.26
CA LEU A 159 15.31 20.89 -14.65
C LEU A 159 16.23 20.58 -13.48
N VAL A 160 15.67 20.62 -12.27
CA VAL A 160 16.33 20.14 -11.06
C VAL A 160 15.62 18.87 -10.64
N TYR A 161 16.38 17.78 -10.50
CA TYR A 161 15.86 16.49 -10.07
C TYR A 161 16.72 15.95 -8.95
N ASP A 162 16.11 15.10 -8.13
CA ASP A 162 16.80 14.36 -7.09
C ASP A 162 17.37 13.08 -7.72
N GLU A 163 18.69 12.88 -7.66
CA GLU A 163 19.34 11.66 -8.16
C GLU A 163 19.05 10.43 -7.29
N THR A 164 18.44 10.62 -6.12
CA THR A 164 18.24 9.56 -5.12
C THR A 164 16.84 8.95 -5.11
N GLN A 165 15.91 9.42 -5.94
CA GLN A 165 14.56 8.85 -6.10
C GLN A 165 14.42 7.99 -7.36
#